data_AF-A0A512L388-F1
#
_entry.id   AF-A0A512L388-F1
#
_cell.length_a   1.000
_cell.length_b   1.000
_cell.length_c   1.000
_cell.angle_alpha   90.00
_cell.angle_beta   90.00
_cell.angle_gamma   90.00
#
_symmetry.space_group_name_H-M   'P 1'
#
loop_
_entity.id
_entity.type
_entity.pdbx_description
1 polymer ?
#
loop_
_entity_poly.entity_id
_entity_poly.type
_entity_poly.pdbx_seq_one_letter_code
_entity_poly.pdbx_strand_id
1 'polypeptide(L)'
;MSLIINPNAPPPQPQEKRVTLKTRSGEMVSADLTLQDDKGRQSAAEYIHHLFQSIREKLGEVVITQVTETADPDDVTENKRRILYIAAFHDSMFGTFNRVTKLPEDERSEFVEIFLLAVATLIPGRNILVDLAKGSISDGAGLS
;
A
#
# COMPACT_ATOMS: atom_id res chain seq x y z
N MET A 1 -5.14 -29.39 9.86
CA MET A 1 -5.28 -29.29 8.39
C MET A 1 -3.94 -29.67 7.79
N SER A 2 -3.87 -30.74 7.01
CA SER A 2 -2.61 -31.20 6.41
C SER A 2 -2.33 -30.38 5.14
N LEU A 3 -1.20 -29.68 5.08
CA LEU A 3 -0.73 -29.05 3.84
C LEU A 3 -0.39 -30.16 2.83
N ILE A 4 -1.23 -30.30 1.80
CA ILE A 4 -0.86 -31.07 0.61
C ILE A 4 0.08 -30.17 -0.20
N ILE A 5 1.38 -30.36 -0.01
CA ILE A 5 2.39 -29.76 -0.89
C ILE A 5 2.34 -30.58 -2.18
N ASN A 6 1.86 -29.99 -3.28
CA ASN A 6 2.00 -30.59 -4.60
C ASN A 6 3.39 -30.21 -5.15
N PRO A 7 4.38 -31.12 -5.13
CA PRO A 7 5.74 -30.82 -5.59
C PRO A 7 5.81 -30.57 -7.10
N ASN A 8 4.75 -30.87 -7.85
CA ASN A 8 4.67 -30.67 -9.30
C ASN A 8 3.91 -29.39 -9.69
N ALA A 9 3.49 -28.56 -8.72
CA ALA A 9 2.94 -27.25 -9.06
C ALA A 9 4.05 -26.39 -9.70
N PRO A 10 3.80 -25.78 -10.88
CA PRO A 10 4.77 -24.85 -11.45
C PRO A 10 5.06 -23.73 -10.45
N PRO A 11 6.32 -23.27 -10.34
CA PRO A 11 6.66 -22.20 -9.42
C PRO A 11 5.82 -20.97 -9.76
N PRO A 12 5.39 -20.19 -8.74
CA PRO A 12 4.72 -18.93 -8.99
C PRO A 12 5.60 -18.06 -9.90
N GLN A 13 5.00 -17.49 -10.94
CA GLN A 13 5.73 -16.62 -11.86
C GLN A 13 5.88 -15.23 -11.24
N PRO A 14 7.04 -14.57 -11.42
CA PRO A 14 7.21 -13.20 -10.98
C PRO A 14 6.13 -12.28 -11.58
N GLN A 15 5.61 -11.38 -10.75
CA GLN A 15 4.59 -10.42 -11.14
C GLN A 15 5.22 -9.03 -11.25
N GLU A 16 5.26 -8.50 -12.47
CA GLU A 16 5.64 -7.11 -12.72
C GLU A 16 4.48 -6.18 -12.41
N LYS A 17 4.74 -5.17 -11.58
CA LYS A 17 3.76 -4.17 -11.16
C LYS A 17 4.37 -2.78 -11.22
N ARG A 18 3.54 -1.81 -11.59
CA ARG A 18 3.82 -0.39 -11.48
C ARG A 18 2.83 0.23 -10.52
N VAL A 19 3.34 0.88 -9.48
CA VAL A 19 2.53 1.68 -8.56
C VAL A 19 2.84 3.14 -8.79
N THR A 20 1.80 3.95 -9.00
CA THR A 20 1.90 5.40 -9.09
C THR A 20 1.06 6.02 -7.99
N LEU A 21 1.65 6.88 -7.18
CA LEU A 21 0.94 7.72 -6.22
C LEU A 21 0.91 9.14 -6.76
N LYS A 22 -0.30 9.69 -6.87
CA LYS A 22 -0.54 11.07 -7.29
C LYS A 22 -1.06 11.89 -6.10
N THR A 23 -0.33 12.94 -5.74
CA THR A 23 -0.70 13.85 -4.65
C THR A 23 -1.84 14.77 -5.04
N ARG A 24 -2.40 15.49 -4.06
CA ARG A 24 -3.45 16.49 -4.31
C ARG A 24 -2.94 17.69 -5.13
N SER A 25 -1.65 18.01 -5.02
CA SER A 25 -0.98 19.06 -5.80
C SER A 25 -0.66 18.61 -7.23
N GLY A 26 -0.87 17.33 -7.57
CA GLY A 26 -0.62 16.77 -8.88
C GLY A 26 0.81 16.25 -9.08
N GLU A 27 1.65 16.26 -8.03
CA GLU A 27 2.93 15.58 -8.04
C GLU A 27 2.73 14.06 -8.09
N MET A 28 3.70 13.36 -8.69
CA MET A 28 3.63 11.92 -8.87
C MET A 28 4.93 11.26 -8.44
N VAL A 29 4.78 10.15 -7.71
CA VAL A 29 5.86 9.23 -7.36
C VAL A 29 5.48 7.87 -7.88
N SER A 30 6.42 7.18 -8.53
CA SER A 30 6.17 5.86 -9.11
C SER A 30 7.28 4.89 -8.73
N ALA A 31 6.90 3.62 -8.59
CA ALA A 31 7.83 2.51 -8.43
C ALA A 31 7.42 1.38 -9.38
N ASP A 32 8.41 0.86 -10.12
CA ASP A 32 8.30 -0.37 -10.89
C ASP A 32 8.88 -1.51 -10.03
N LEU A 33 8.08 -2.54 -9.79
CA LEU A 33 8.34 -3.59 -8.79
C LEU A 33 8.11 -4.98 -9.41
N THR A 34 8.95 -5.94 -9.02
CA THR A 34 8.78 -7.35 -9.39
C THR A 34 8.55 -8.17 -8.13
N LEU A 35 7.33 -8.63 -7.93
CA LEU A 35 7.00 -9.53 -6.82
C LEU A 35 7.34 -10.96 -7.24
N GLN A 36 8.15 -11.66 -6.43
CA GLN A 36 8.56 -13.04 -6.75
C GLN A 36 7.41 -14.04 -6.53
N ASP A 37 6.59 -13.81 -5.51
CA ASP A 37 5.41 -14.61 -5.18
C ASP A 37 4.43 -13.78 -4.34
N ASP A 38 3.31 -14.40 -3.94
CA ASP A 38 2.27 -13.78 -3.10
C ASP A 38 2.51 -13.93 -1.60
N LYS A 39 3.65 -14.50 -1.16
CA LYS A 39 3.86 -14.80 0.28
C LYS A 39 3.99 -13.55 1.13
N GLY A 40 4.36 -12.42 0.53
CA GLY A 40 4.46 -11.13 1.22
C GLY A 40 3.12 -10.50 1.62
N ARG A 41 1.98 -11.04 1.16
CA ARG A 41 0.66 -10.41 1.36
C ARG A 41 0.30 -10.21 2.84
N GLN A 42 0.53 -11.21 3.69
CA GLN A 42 0.24 -11.08 5.11
C GLN A 42 1.10 -10.00 5.78
N SER A 43 2.40 -10.01 5.54
CA SER A 43 3.32 -9.01 6.11
C SER A 43 3.01 -7.60 5.62
N ALA A 44 2.64 -7.44 4.34
CA ALA A 44 2.22 -6.14 3.81
C ALA A 44 0.92 -5.66 4.48
N ALA A 45 -0.05 -6.55 4.72
CA ALA A 45 -1.30 -6.21 5.39
C ALA A 45 -1.05 -5.77 6.84
N GLU A 46 -0.19 -6.47 7.56
CA GLU A 46 0.22 -6.14 8.93
C GLU A 46 0.94 -4.80 8.99
N TYR A 47 1.86 -4.55 8.06
CA TYR A 47 2.55 -3.27 7.95
C TYR A 47 1.57 -2.10 7.75
N ILE A 48 0.66 -2.20 6.77
CA ILE A 48 -0.35 -1.17 6.52
C ILE A 48 -1.29 -1.00 7.72
N HIS A 49 -1.70 -2.10 8.36
CA HIS A 49 -2.52 -2.05 9.56
C HIS A 49 -1.81 -1.33 10.71
N HIS A 50 -0.56 -1.68 11.00
CA HIS A 50 0.24 -1.07 12.05
C HIS A 50 0.47 0.43 11.82
N LEU A 51 0.78 0.83 10.59
CA LEU A 51 0.91 2.25 10.24
C LEU A 51 -0.40 3.00 10.46
N PHE A 52 -1.51 2.43 10.00
CA PHE A 52 -2.84 3.01 10.17
C PHE A 52 -3.18 3.23 11.64
N GLN A 53 -3.04 2.20 12.49
CA GLN A 53 -3.29 2.31 13.93
C GLN A 53 -2.37 3.34 14.59
N SER A 54 -1.07 3.29 14.28
CA SER A 54 -0.08 4.21 14.85
C SER A 54 -0.40 5.67 14.54
N ILE A 55 -0.90 5.97 13.33
CA ILE A 55 -1.31 7.33 12.97
C ILE A 55 -2.55 7.75 13.75
N ARG A 56 -3.57 6.87 13.84
CA ARG A 56 -4.82 7.17 14.56
C ARG A 56 -4.60 7.40 16.04
N GLU A 57 -3.76 6.58 16.67
CA GLU A 57 -3.35 6.74 18.06
C GLU A 57 -2.65 8.09 18.29
N LYS A 58 -1.71 8.47 17.41
CA LYS A 58 -1.02 9.77 17.47
C LYS A 58 -1.96 10.97 17.30
N LEU A 59 -3.05 10.80 16.56
CA LEU A 59 -4.08 11.83 16.36
C LEU A 59 -5.13 11.87 17.49
N GLY A 60 -5.07 10.94 18.45
CA GLY A 60 -6.06 10.84 19.51
C GLY A 60 -7.45 10.44 19.01
N GLU A 61 -7.54 9.83 17.82
CA GLU A 61 -8.80 9.33 17.31
C GLU A 61 -9.28 8.16 18.17
N VAL A 62 -10.48 8.24 18.72
CA VAL A 62 -11.09 7.12 19.44
C VAL A 62 -11.20 5.95 18.46
N VAL A 63 -10.52 4.84 18.76
CA VAL A 63 -10.66 3.58 18.01
C VAL A 63 -12.03 3.01 18.33
N ILE A 64 -13.06 3.53 17.67
CA ILE A 64 -14.40 2.95 17.73
C ILE A 64 -14.29 1.56 17.10
N THR A 65 -14.72 0.56 17.85
CA THR A 65 -14.57 -0.90 17.74
C THR A 65 -15.10 -1.56 16.45
N GLN A 66 -15.23 -0.80 15.35
CA GLN A 66 -15.68 -1.29 14.04
C GLN A 66 -14.61 -1.29 12.95
N VAL A 67 -13.41 -0.76 13.21
CA VAL A 67 -12.27 -1.09 12.34
C VAL A 67 -11.90 -2.52 12.69
N THR A 68 -12.01 -3.44 11.73
CA THR A 68 -11.54 -4.82 11.87
C THR A 68 -10.16 -4.82 12.52
N GLU A 69 -10.06 -5.38 13.73
CA GLU A 69 -8.82 -5.48 14.50
C GLU A 69 -7.76 -6.35 13.79
N THR A 70 -8.14 -6.98 12.67
CA THR A 70 -7.30 -7.88 11.90
C THR A 70 -6.71 -7.20 10.66
N ALA A 71 -5.45 -7.57 10.40
CA ALA A 71 -4.77 -7.33 9.13
C ALA A 71 -5.13 -8.48 8.17
N ASP A 72 -6.35 -8.45 7.62
CA ASP A 72 -6.76 -9.40 6.59
C ASP A 72 -6.16 -8.99 5.22
N PRO A 73 -5.25 -9.79 4.62
CA PRO A 73 -4.66 -9.47 3.33
C PRO A 73 -5.65 -9.59 2.17
N ASP A 74 -6.77 -10.30 2.34
CA ASP A 74 -7.78 -10.53 1.32
C ASP A 74 -8.92 -9.50 1.35
N ASP A 75 -9.02 -8.70 2.42
CA ASP A 75 -9.92 -7.54 2.47
C ASP A 75 -9.32 -6.34 1.70
N VAL A 76 -9.39 -6.42 0.37
CA VAL A 76 -8.88 -5.38 -0.53
C VAL A 76 -9.55 -4.02 -0.27
N THR A 77 -10.82 -4.02 0.14
CA THR A 77 -11.56 -2.77 0.36
C THR A 77 -11.01 -2.02 1.57
N GLU A 78 -10.85 -2.70 2.69
CA GLU A 78 -10.29 -2.09 3.91
C GLU A 78 -8.80 -1.75 3.72
N ASN A 79 -8.04 -2.59 3.02
CA ASN A 79 -6.64 -2.28 2.70
C ASN A 79 -6.52 -1.01 1.83
N LYS A 80 -7.38 -0.83 0.82
CA LYS A 80 -7.42 0.41 0.03
C LYS A 80 -7.75 1.63 0.92
N ARG A 81 -8.68 1.48 1.87
CA ARG A 81 -9.04 2.55 2.82
C ARG A 81 -7.86 2.95 3.70
N ARG A 82 -7.15 1.97 4.27
CA ARG A 82 -5.97 2.19 5.12
C ARG A 82 -4.83 2.86 4.33
N ILE A 83 -4.54 2.38 3.12
CA ILE A 83 -3.52 2.97 2.22
C ILE A 83 -3.83 4.44 1.93
N LEU A 84 -5.08 4.76 1.56
CA LEU A 84 -5.48 6.15 1.28
C LEU A 84 -5.34 7.05 2.50
N TYR A 85 -5.73 6.56 3.68
CA TYR A 85 -5.61 7.31 4.93
C TYR A 85 -4.13 7.60 5.25
N ILE A 86 -3.27 6.59 5.22
CA ILE A 86 -1.82 6.73 5.48
C ILE A 86 -1.20 7.72 4.49
N ALA A 87 -1.47 7.54 3.20
CA ALA A 87 -0.90 8.38 2.16
C ALA A 87 -1.36 9.84 2.29
N ALA A 88 -2.66 10.07 2.54
CA ALA A 88 -3.19 11.41 2.75
C ALA A 88 -2.59 12.09 3.98
N PHE A 89 -2.40 11.35 5.08
CA PHE A 89 -1.75 11.84 6.28
C PHE A 89 -0.28 12.23 6.02
N HIS A 90 0.50 11.34 5.40
CA HIS A 90 1.91 11.57 5.10
C HIS A 90 2.14 12.72 4.11
N ASP A 91 1.24 12.87 3.13
CA ASP A 91 1.23 13.99 2.20
C ASP A 91 0.94 15.31 2.93
N SER A 92 -0.11 15.34 3.76
CA SER A 92 -0.54 16.57 4.45
C SER A 92 0.42 17.04 5.54
N MET A 93 0.98 16.12 6.32
CA MET A 93 1.81 16.48 7.49
C MET A 93 3.25 16.80 7.08
N PHE A 94 3.80 15.98 6.19
CA PHE A 94 5.23 16.01 5.88
C PHE A 94 5.54 16.37 4.44
N GLY A 95 4.54 16.40 3.55
CA GLY A 95 4.79 16.56 2.12
C GLY A 95 5.59 15.38 1.55
N THR A 96 5.44 14.18 2.13
CA THR A 96 6.29 13.00 1.86
C THR A 96 6.44 12.69 0.37
N PHE A 97 5.36 12.86 -0.39
CA PHE A 97 5.31 12.55 -1.81
C PHE A 97 5.55 13.78 -2.71
N ASN A 98 5.84 14.94 -2.13
CA ASN A 98 6.13 16.18 -2.85
C ASN A 98 7.63 16.49 -2.83
N ARG A 99 8.07 17.32 -3.77
CA ARG A 99 9.45 17.84 -3.83
C ARG A 99 9.83 18.69 -2.62
N VAL A 100 8.85 19.37 -2.01
CA VAL A 100 9.04 20.26 -0.85
C VAL A 100 8.80 19.54 0.49
N THR A 101 9.16 18.26 0.55
CA THR A 101 9.07 17.44 1.76
C THR A 101 9.80 18.06 2.96
N LYS A 102 9.29 17.80 4.17
CA LYS A 102 9.96 18.14 5.44
C LYS A 102 10.83 17.01 5.99
N LEU A 103 10.75 15.81 5.39
CA LEU A 103 11.52 14.65 5.80
C LEU A 103 12.95 14.70 5.23
N PRO A 104 13.95 14.19 5.96
CA PRO A 104 15.24 13.84 5.39
C PRO A 104 15.09 12.92 4.17
N GLU A 105 15.98 13.05 3.20
CA GLU A 105 15.87 12.33 1.92
C GLU A 105 15.91 10.81 2.09
N ASP A 106 16.79 10.31 2.95
CA ASP A 106 16.92 8.87 3.23
C ASP A 106 15.65 8.31 3.86
N GLU A 107 15.12 8.97 4.91
CA GLU A 107 13.88 8.58 5.58
C GLU A 107 12.67 8.62 4.63
N ARG A 108 12.60 9.64 3.78
CA ARG A 108 11.56 9.75 2.74
C ARG A 108 11.65 8.60 1.76
N SER A 109 12.84 8.32 1.24
CA SER A 109 13.05 7.33 0.19
C SER A 109 12.72 5.94 0.70
N GLU A 110 13.21 5.59 1.89
CA GLU A 110 12.91 4.32 2.55
C GLU A 110 11.40 4.15 2.79
N PHE A 111 10.73 5.17 3.35
CA PHE A 111 9.29 5.11 3.57
C PHE A 111 8.52 4.91 2.27
N VAL A 112 8.82 5.71 1.24
CA VAL A 112 8.14 5.64 -0.06
C VAL A 112 8.33 4.28 -0.70
N GLU A 113 9.54 3.73 -0.68
CA GLU A 113 9.85 2.42 -1.27
C GLU A 113 9.06 1.30 -0.58
N ILE A 114 9.15 1.21 0.75
CA ILE A 114 8.47 0.18 1.53
C ILE A 114 6.94 0.33 1.40
N PHE A 115 6.44 1.57 1.45
CA PHE A 115 5.02 1.85 1.32
C PHE A 115 4.49 1.43 -0.06
N LEU A 116 5.16 1.81 -1.16
CA LEU A 116 4.73 1.43 -2.50
C LEU A 116 4.87 -0.08 -2.75
N LEU A 117 5.86 -0.74 -2.15
CA LEU A 117 5.99 -2.20 -2.16
C LEU A 117 4.79 -2.88 -1.46
N ALA A 118 4.38 -2.38 -0.29
CA ALA A 118 3.20 -2.88 0.41
C ALA A 118 1.92 -2.68 -0.43
N VAL A 119 1.77 -1.52 -1.08
CA VAL A 119 0.66 -1.27 -2.01
C VAL A 119 0.67 -2.24 -3.18
N ALA A 120 1.82 -2.46 -3.83
CA ALA A 120 1.95 -3.41 -4.93
C ALA A 120 1.58 -4.83 -4.51
N THR A 121 1.92 -5.21 -3.28
CA THR A 121 1.70 -6.54 -2.74
C THR A 121 0.21 -6.77 -2.42
N LEU A 122 -0.48 -5.77 -1.87
CA LEU A 122 -1.87 -5.91 -1.43
C LEU A 122 -2.91 -5.64 -2.52
N ILE A 123 -2.62 -4.72 -3.44
CA ILE A 123 -3.59 -4.30 -4.45
C ILE A 123 -3.46 -5.22 -5.68
N PRO A 124 -4.55 -5.86 -6.12
CA PRO A 124 -4.52 -6.67 -7.34
C PRO A 124 -4.23 -5.79 -8.56
N GLY A 125 -3.84 -6.42 -9.67
CA GLY A 125 -3.56 -5.71 -10.93
C GLY A 125 -2.11 -5.25 -11.10
N ARG A 126 -1.78 -4.86 -12.34
CA ARG A 126 -0.40 -4.54 -12.75
C ARG A 126 -0.10 -3.06 -12.71
N ASN A 127 -1.09 -2.21 -12.98
CA ASN A 127 -0.92 -0.76 -13.07
C ASN A 127 -1.77 -0.09 -12.00
N ILE A 128 -1.21 0.06 -10.80
CA ILE A 128 -1.90 0.58 -9.64
C ILE A 128 -1.71 2.09 -9.58
N LEU A 129 -2.80 2.83 -9.48
CA LEU A 129 -2.80 4.28 -9.28
C LEU A 129 -3.51 4.61 -7.97
N VAL A 130 -2.77 5.23 -7.06
CA VAL A 130 -3.26 5.83 -5.81
C VAL A 130 -3.45 7.32 -6.06
N ASP A 131 -4.69 7.78 -6.20
CA ASP A 131 -5.03 9.17 -6.50
C ASP A 131 -5.55 9.87 -5.24
N LEU A 132 -4.71 10.68 -4.58
CA LEU A 132 -5.07 11.41 -3.35
C LEU A 132 -6.01 12.59 -3.60
N ALA A 133 -6.09 13.09 -4.84
CA ALA A 133 -7.06 14.12 -5.21
C ALA A 133 -8.47 13.54 -5.32
N LYS A 134 -8.59 12.32 -5.86
CA LYS A 134 -9.86 11.59 -5.97
C LYS A 134 -10.21 10.77 -4.73
N GLY A 135 -9.24 10.51 -3.84
CA GLY A 135 -9.41 9.63 -2.70
C GLY A 135 -9.71 8.19 -3.13
N SER A 136 -9.05 7.72 -4.19
CA SER A 136 -9.33 6.41 -4.78
C SER A 136 -8.06 5.66 -5.18
N ILE A 137 -8.16 4.33 -5.23
CA ILE A 137 -7.11 3.44 -5.74
C ILE A 137 -7.70 2.61 -6.87
N SER A 138 -7.17 2.80 -8.07
CA SER A 138 -7.45 1.94 -9.21
C SER A 138 -6.34 0.90 -9.36
N ASP A 139 -6.73 -0.34 -9.61
CA ASP A 139 -5.89 -1.52 -9.85
C ASP A 139 -5.53 -1.70 -11.34
N GLY A 140 -6.01 -0.79 -12.20
CA GLY A 140 -5.73 -0.78 -13.63
C GLY A 140 -6.45 -1.92 -14.36
N ALA A 141 -7.61 -1.61 -14.93
CA ALA A 141 -8.08 -2.25 -16.16
C ALA A 141 -7.81 -1.28 -17.32
N GLY A 142 -7.05 -1.74 -18.33
CA GLY A 142 -6.71 -1.00 -19.54
C GLY A 142 -5.39 -1.53 -20.08
N LEU A 143 -5.37 -2.49 -21.01
CA LEU A 143 -6.23 -2.62 -22.19
C LEU A 143 -7.38 -3.62 -22.01
N SER A 144 -8.61 -3.13 -22.14
CA SER A 144 -9.76 -3.88 -22.69
C SER A 144 -10.46 -2.96 -23.66
#